data_AF-A0A962YM76-F1
#
_entry.id   AF-A0A962YM76-F1
#
_cell.length_a   1.000
_cell.length_b   1.000
_cell.length_c   1.000
_cell.angle_alpha   90.00
_cell.angle_beta   90.00
_cell.angle_gamma   90.00
#
_symmetry.space_group_name_H-M   'P 1'
#
loop_
_entity.id
_entity.type
_entity.pdbx_description
1 polymer ?
#
loop_
_entity_poly.entity_id
_entity_poly.type
_entity_poly.pdbx_seq_one_letter_code
_entity_poly.pdbx_strand_id
1 'polypeptide(L)'
;PPVIMTTAYGREELAESLRASSIGVAAILAKPVSPADLLGAVSLATGRAQAPQQPGVANAKAAAEAAVSALRGARILLVEDNEYNQEVAVALLTEQNIEVDVARDGEQALRQLQMHTYDGVLMDCQMPVMDGYEATREIRRQPQFQDLPIIAMTANVLNDDIVEALAAGMNDHIA
;
A
#
# COMPACT_ATOMS: atom_id res chain seq x y z
N PRO A 1 7.04 34.65 14.12
CA PRO A 1 6.42 33.39 14.61
C PRO A 1 6.71 32.29 13.59
N PRO A 2 6.98 31.03 14.00
CA PRO A 2 7.19 29.96 13.04
C PRO A 2 5.88 29.67 12.29
N VAL A 3 5.97 29.53 10.97
CA VAL A 3 4.83 29.22 10.10
C VAL A 3 4.96 27.79 9.61
N ILE A 4 3.91 26.98 9.80
CA ILE A 4 3.80 25.63 9.23
C ILE A 4 2.76 25.69 8.13
N MET A 5 3.11 25.24 6.94
CA MET A 5 2.21 25.23 5.78
C MET A 5 1.68 23.82 5.53
N THR A 6 0.39 23.71 5.19
CA THR A 6 -0.22 22.44 4.77
C THR A 6 -0.71 22.55 3.33
N THR A 7 -0.49 21.53 2.52
CA THR A 7 -0.81 21.54 1.09
C THR A 7 -1.44 20.21 0.63
N ALA A 8 -2.31 20.28 -0.37
CA ALA A 8 -2.79 19.11 -1.10
C ALA A 8 -1.95 18.83 -2.37
N TYR A 9 -1.03 19.74 -2.74
CA TYR A 9 -0.09 19.60 -3.85
C TYR A 9 1.23 18.98 -3.39
N GLY A 10 2.00 18.43 -4.33
CA GLY A 10 3.31 17.83 -4.07
C GLY A 10 4.22 18.75 -3.27
N ARG A 11 4.82 18.22 -2.20
CA ARG A 11 5.69 18.95 -1.26
C ARG A 11 6.88 19.62 -1.96
N GLU A 12 7.33 19.08 -3.09
CA GLU A 12 8.50 19.52 -3.86
C GLU A 12 8.24 20.84 -4.62
N GLU A 13 7.15 20.95 -5.37
CA GLU A 13 6.78 22.16 -6.14
C GLU A 13 6.55 23.37 -5.23
N LEU A 14 5.93 23.13 -4.07
CA LEU A 14 5.69 24.17 -3.09
C LEU A 14 6.98 24.58 -2.37
N ALA A 15 7.90 23.64 -2.11
CA ALA A 15 9.20 23.95 -1.53
C ALA A 15 10.05 24.81 -2.48
N GLU A 16 10.01 24.56 -3.79
CA GLU A 16 10.70 25.40 -4.78
C GLU A 16 10.08 26.81 -4.86
N SER A 17 8.76 26.90 -4.93
CA SER A 17 8.03 28.18 -4.94
C SER A 17 8.30 28.99 -3.67
N LEU A 18 8.40 28.32 -2.52
CA LEU A 18 8.69 28.96 -1.25
C LEU A 18 10.14 29.38 -1.12
N ARG A 19 11.10 28.63 -1.69
CA ARG A 19 12.52 29.06 -1.78
C ARG A 19 12.69 30.28 -2.66
N ALA A 20 11.87 30.42 -3.71
CA ALA A 20 11.83 31.61 -4.55
C ALA A 20 11.12 32.81 -3.89
N SER A 21 10.40 32.59 -2.79
CA SER A 21 9.70 33.61 -2.02
C SER A 21 10.45 33.97 -0.73
N SER A 22 10.32 35.19 -0.23
CA SER A 22 10.94 35.61 1.03
C SER A 22 10.20 35.09 2.29
N ILE A 23 9.29 34.12 2.14
CA ILE A 23 8.44 33.62 3.23
C ILE A 23 9.19 32.54 4.00
N GLY A 24 9.58 32.84 5.24
CA GLY A 24 10.20 31.89 6.16
C GLY A 24 9.19 30.87 6.68
N VAL A 25 9.06 29.73 6.00
CA VAL A 25 8.24 28.59 6.44
C VAL A 25 9.12 27.60 7.21
N ALA A 26 8.70 27.23 8.42
CA ALA A 26 9.43 26.31 9.29
C ALA A 26 9.22 24.84 8.90
N ALA A 27 8.06 24.48 8.35
CA ALA A 27 7.75 23.14 7.87
C ALA A 27 6.61 23.15 6.83
N ILE A 28 6.63 22.19 5.90
CA ILE A 28 5.57 21.95 4.91
C ILE A 28 5.05 20.53 5.11
N LEU A 29 3.73 20.38 5.22
CA LEU A 29 3.03 19.10 5.37
C LEU A 29 2.11 18.85 4.18
N ALA A 30 2.17 17.65 3.62
CA ALA A 30 1.23 17.21 2.59
C ALA A 30 -0.01 16.59 3.27
N LYS A 31 -1.18 16.76 2.68
CA LYS A 31 -2.41 16.09 3.12
C LYS A 31 -2.49 14.66 2.53
N PRO A 32 -3.08 13.69 3.27
CA PRO A 32 -3.58 13.80 4.64
C PRO A 32 -2.43 13.94 5.66
N VAL A 33 -2.60 14.84 6.64
CA VAL A 33 -1.58 15.10 7.67
C VAL A 33 -1.75 14.10 8.81
N SER A 34 -0.75 13.26 9.06
CA SER A 34 -0.78 12.35 10.21
C SER A 34 -0.44 13.10 11.52
N PRO A 35 -0.86 12.58 12.70
CA PRO A 35 -0.45 13.12 13.99
C PRO A 35 1.09 13.17 14.18
N ALA A 36 1.81 12.19 13.61
CA ALA A 36 3.26 12.12 13.68
C ALA A 36 3.93 13.26 12.87
N ASP A 37 3.39 13.56 11.67
CA ASP A 37 3.87 14.63 10.82
C ASP A 37 3.67 16.01 11.46
N LEU A 38 2.51 16.22 12.08
CA LEU A 38 2.19 17.46 12.78
C LEU A 38 3.09 17.67 14.01
N LEU A 39 3.30 16.61 14.80
CA LEU A 39 4.18 16.66 15.97
C LEU A 39 5.64 16.96 15.58
N GLY A 40 6.12 16.37 14.49
CA GLY A 40 7.44 16.67 13.92
C GLY A 40 7.57 18.13 13.51
N ALA A 41 6.55 18.67 12.82
CA ALA A 41 6.53 20.06 12.37
C ALA A 41 6.53 21.07 13.52
N VAL A 42 5.77 20.80 14.59
CA VAL A 42 5.72 21.65 15.79
C VAL A 42 7.05 21.59 16.55
N SER A 43 7.66 20.41 16.66
CA SER A 43 8.97 20.22 17.30
C SER A 43 10.07 21.00 16.58
N LEU A 44 10.05 20.99 15.25
CA LEU A 44 10.92 21.80 14.38
C LEU A 44 10.69 23.30 14.55
N ALA A 45 9.44 23.73 14.44
CA ALA A 45 9.03 25.14 14.54
C ALA A 45 9.39 25.78 15.89
N THR A 46 9.38 25.00 16.97
CA THR A 46 9.67 25.47 18.33
C THR A 46 11.14 25.35 18.73
N GLY A 47 12.02 24.87 17.83
CA GLY A 47 13.44 24.70 18.09
C GLY A 47 13.76 23.67 19.18
N ARG A 48 12.78 22.83 19.56
CA ARG A 48 12.92 21.77 20.58
C ARG A 48 13.56 20.49 20.04
N ALA A 49 13.71 20.41 18.72
CA ALA A 49 14.48 19.38 18.05
C ALA A 49 15.41 20.04 17.02
N GLN A 50 16.70 19.65 17.00
CA GLN A 50 17.43 19.67 15.73
C GLN A 50 16.64 18.81 14.78
N ALA A 51 16.51 19.25 13.52
CA ALA A 51 15.68 18.55 12.54
C ALA A 51 15.88 17.05 12.70
N PRO A 52 14.84 16.30 13.11
CA PRO A 52 15.01 14.87 13.12
C PRO A 52 15.42 14.56 11.68
N GLN A 53 16.52 13.84 11.53
CA GLN A 53 16.80 13.12 10.29
C GLN A 53 15.69 12.07 10.17
N GLN A 54 14.45 12.52 10.00
CA GLN A 54 13.40 11.74 9.38
C GLN A 54 13.92 11.47 7.98
N PRO A 55 13.98 10.20 7.53
CA PRO A 55 14.24 9.90 6.13
C PRO A 55 13.31 10.80 5.32
N GLY A 56 13.88 11.77 4.63
CA GLY A 56 13.11 12.82 3.98
C GLY A 56 12.10 12.17 3.04
N VAL A 57 11.03 12.88 2.70
CA VAL A 57 10.05 12.44 1.70
C VAL A 57 10.72 12.04 0.37
N ALA A 58 11.89 12.61 0.06
CA ALA A 58 12.78 12.18 -1.03
C ALA A 58 13.36 10.76 -0.86
N ASN A 59 13.67 10.34 0.36
CA ASN A 59 14.14 8.99 0.70
C ASN A 59 13.00 7.96 0.66
N ALA A 60 11.78 8.37 1.04
CA ALA A 60 10.59 7.51 0.95
C ALA A 60 10.19 7.26 -0.51
N LYS A 61 10.22 8.29 -1.36
CA LYS A 61 9.97 8.16 -2.80
C LYS A 61 11.03 7.29 -3.49
N ALA A 62 12.31 7.54 -3.22
CA ALA A 62 13.38 6.71 -3.77
C ALA A 62 13.30 5.24 -3.27
N ALA A 63 12.92 5.03 -2.00
CA ALA A 63 12.69 3.68 -1.47
C ALA A 63 11.47 3.00 -2.11
N ALA A 64 10.39 3.74 -2.36
CA ALA A 64 9.21 3.22 -3.07
C ALA A 64 9.55 2.87 -4.53
N GLU A 65 10.26 3.74 -5.25
CA GLU A 65 10.72 3.48 -6.62
C GLU A 65 11.67 2.27 -6.69
N ALA A 66 12.55 2.11 -5.70
CA ALA A 66 13.42 0.95 -5.58
C ALA A 66 12.62 -0.34 -5.26
N ALA A 67 11.63 -0.27 -4.39
CA ALA A 67 10.75 -1.40 -4.06
C ALA A 67 9.92 -1.84 -5.27
N VAL A 68 9.32 -0.89 -6.00
CA VAL A 68 8.59 -1.18 -7.25
C VAL A 68 9.52 -1.79 -8.29
N SER A 69 10.76 -1.27 -8.41
CA SER A 69 11.75 -1.84 -9.31
C SER A 69 12.16 -3.27 -8.94
N ALA A 70 12.17 -3.61 -7.64
CA ALA A 70 12.46 -4.96 -7.16
C ALA A 70 11.33 -5.96 -7.43
N LEU A 71 10.10 -5.48 -7.66
CA LEU A 71 8.94 -6.31 -8.01
C LEU A 71 8.81 -6.59 -9.51
N ARG A 72 9.67 -6.02 -10.36
CA ARG A 72 9.63 -6.24 -11.81
C ARG A 72 9.85 -7.72 -12.13
N GLY A 73 8.95 -8.30 -12.92
CA GLY A 73 8.96 -9.71 -13.30
C GLY A 73 8.38 -10.64 -12.23
N ALA A 74 7.89 -10.12 -11.09
CA ALA A 74 7.13 -10.91 -10.15
C ALA A 74 5.81 -11.36 -10.78
N ARG A 75 5.33 -12.56 -10.42
CA ARG A 75 4.04 -13.08 -10.85
C ARG A 75 3.05 -13.06 -9.69
N ILE A 76 2.00 -12.25 -9.83
CA ILE A 76 1.00 -12.02 -8.81
C ILE A 76 -0.33 -12.63 -9.24
N LEU A 77 -1.00 -13.31 -8.32
CA LEU A 77 -2.39 -13.73 -8.49
C LEU A 77 -3.31 -12.64 -7.93
N LEU A 78 -4.10 -12.00 -8.78
CA LEU A 78 -5.14 -11.08 -8.39
C LEU A 78 -6.47 -11.84 -8.25
N VAL A 79 -7.11 -11.74 -7.08
CA VAL A 79 -8.40 -12.36 -6.78
C VAL A 79 -9.40 -11.26 -6.46
N GLU A 80 -10.35 -11.05 -7.36
CA GLU A 80 -11.31 -9.94 -7.34
C GLU A 80 -12.53 -10.36 -8.15
N ASP A 81 -13.76 -10.13 -7.68
CA ASP A 81 -14.97 -10.59 -8.38
C ASP A 81 -15.50 -9.57 -9.40
N ASN A 82 -15.15 -8.30 -9.25
CA ASN A 82 -15.60 -7.23 -10.13
C ASN A 82 -14.67 -7.01 -11.32
N GLU A 83 -15.18 -7.22 -12.55
CA GLU A 83 -14.41 -7.06 -13.80
C GLU A 83 -13.77 -5.66 -13.95
N TYR A 84 -14.44 -4.61 -13.48
CA TYR A 84 -13.88 -3.25 -13.54
C TYR A 84 -12.70 -3.08 -12.58
N ASN A 85 -12.78 -3.62 -11.37
CA ASN A 85 -11.68 -3.58 -10.41
C ASN A 85 -10.50 -4.41 -10.92
N GLN A 86 -10.76 -5.57 -11.54
CA GLN A 86 -9.75 -6.39 -12.19
C GLN A 86 -9.00 -5.58 -13.25
N GLU A 87 -9.71 -4.89 -14.16
CA GLU A 87 -9.09 -4.09 -15.22
C GLU A 87 -8.18 -3.00 -14.66
N VAL A 88 -8.63 -2.27 -13.63
CA VAL A 88 -7.86 -1.21 -12.99
C VAL A 88 -6.60 -1.77 -12.31
N ALA A 89 -6.75 -2.83 -11.51
CA ALA A 89 -5.63 -3.42 -10.79
C ALA A 89 -4.60 -4.05 -11.73
N VAL A 90 -5.05 -4.76 -12.77
CA VAL A 90 -4.17 -5.33 -13.80
C VAL A 90 -3.41 -4.22 -14.53
N ALA A 91 -4.07 -3.13 -14.92
CA ALA A 91 -3.40 -2.00 -15.57
C ALA A 91 -2.28 -1.43 -14.68
N LEU A 92 -2.57 -1.16 -13.40
CA LEU A 92 -1.60 -0.59 -12.46
C LEU A 92 -0.38 -1.51 -12.22
N LEU A 93 -0.60 -2.82 -12.11
CA LEU A 93 0.47 -3.79 -11.87
C LEU A 93 1.31 -4.04 -13.13
N THR A 94 0.66 -4.17 -14.29
CA THR A 94 1.36 -4.42 -15.56
C THR A 94 2.17 -3.22 -16.02
N GLU A 95 1.75 -1.99 -15.71
CA GLU A 95 2.57 -0.77 -15.90
C GLU A 95 3.92 -0.85 -15.17
N GLN A 96 4.00 -1.62 -14.08
CA GLN A 96 5.23 -1.86 -13.33
C GLN A 96 6.00 -3.12 -13.79
N ASN A 97 5.64 -3.73 -14.92
CA ASN A 97 6.17 -4.99 -15.42
C ASN A 97 5.98 -6.17 -14.45
N ILE A 98 4.86 -6.21 -13.74
CA ILE A 98 4.43 -7.36 -12.94
C ILE A 98 3.55 -8.25 -13.83
N GLU A 99 3.78 -9.56 -13.81
CA GLU A 99 2.92 -10.55 -14.46
C GLU A 99 1.70 -10.80 -13.58
N VAL A 100 0.49 -10.69 -14.13
CA VAL A 100 -0.74 -10.81 -13.34
C VAL A 100 -1.65 -11.85 -13.95
N ASP A 101 -2.02 -12.86 -13.16
CA ASP A 101 -3.16 -13.73 -13.47
C ASP A 101 -4.35 -13.34 -12.61
N VAL A 102 -5.56 -13.52 -13.14
CA VAL A 102 -6.80 -13.11 -12.48
C VAL A 102 -7.65 -14.34 -12.13
N ALA A 103 -8.16 -14.36 -10.91
CA ALA A 103 -9.20 -15.27 -10.44
C ALA A 103 -10.43 -14.46 -9.98
N ARG A 104 -11.63 -14.95 -10.28
CA ARG A 104 -12.89 -14.23 -9.98
C ARG A 104 -13.50 -14.55 -8.61
N ASP A 105 -12.94 -15.53 -7.92
CA ASP A 105 -13.42 -16.03 -6.63
C ASP A 105 -12.31 -16.86 -5.94
N GLY A 106 -12.52 -17.19 -4.66
CA GLY A 106 -11.58 -17.98 -3.87
C GLY A 106 -11.32 -19.39 -4.41
N GLU A 107 -12.30 -20.04 -5.04
CA GLU A 107 -12.11 -21.38 -5.59
C GLU A 107 -11.20 -21.37 -6.83
N GLN A 108 -11.39 -20.39 -7.71
CA GLN A 108 -10.52 -20.17 -8.87
C GLN A 108 -9.11 -19.88 -8.42
N ALA A 109 -8.93 -19.07 -7.36
CA ALA A 109 -7.62 -18.79 -6.80
C ALA A 109 -6.92 -20.08 -6.32
N LEU A 110 -7.62 -20.93 -5.55
CA LEU A 110 -7.10 -22.22 -5.11
C LEU A 110 -6.70 -23.12 -6.28
N ARG A 111 -7.52 -23.17 -7.35
CA ARG A 111 -7.21 -23.96 -8.55
C ARG A 111 -5.96 -23.44 -9.27
N GLN A 112 -5.82 -22.12 -9.42
CA GLN A 112 -4.64 -21.52 -10.08
C GLN A 112 -3.37 -21.74 -9.27
N LEU A 113 -3.43 -21.62 -7.94
CA LEU A 113 -2.30 -21.90 -7.04
C LEU A 113 -1.79 -23.35 -7.15
N GLN A 114 -2.63 -24.32 -7.54
CA GLN A 114 -2.16 -25.69 -7.80
C GLN A 114 -1.45 -25.84 -9.16
N MET A 115 -1.76 -25.00 -10.13
CA MET A 115 -1.26 -25.14 -11.51
C MET A 115 -0.05 -24.26 -11.79
N HIS A 116 0.09 -23.16 -11.04
CA HIS A 116 1.08 -22.11 -11.28
C HIS A 116 1.73 -21.68 -9.98
N THR A 117 2.95 -21.15 -10.09
CA THR A 117 3.67 -20.56 -8.97
C THR A 117 3.52 -19.04 -9.02
N TYR A 118 3.27 -18.44 -7.86
CA TYR A 118 3.11 -17.01 -7.67
C TYR A 118 4.04 -16.51 -6.57
N ASP A 119 4.51 -15.28 -6.72
CA ASP A 119 5.32 -14.58 -5.73
C ASP A 119 4.45 -13.90 -4.66
N GLY A 120 3.16 -13.75 -4.94
CA GLY A 120 2.18 -13.20 -4.00
C GLY A 120 0.76 -13.24 -4.54
N VAL A 121 -0.19 -12.97 -3.65
CA VAL A 121 -1.62 -12.90 -3.94
C VAL A 121 -2.17 -11.57 -3.45
N LEU A 122 -2.92 -10.88 -4.30
CA LEU A 122 -3.79 -9.78 -3.90
C LEU A 122 -5.21 -10.33 -3.83
N MET A 123 -5.83 -10.28 -2.66
CA MET A 123 -7.08 -10.99 -2.37
C MET A 123 -8.14 -10.01 -1.91
N ASP A 124 -9.20 -9.82 -2.69
CA ASP A 124 -10.40 -9.15 -2.19
C ASP A 124 -11.01 -9.95 -1.04
N CYS A 125 -11.33 -9.26 0.05
CA CYS A 125 -11.96 -9.87 1.21
C CYS A 125 -13.40 -10.31 0.93
N GLN A 126 -14.16 -9.55 0.12
CA GLN A 126 -15.61 -9.74 -0.03
C GLN A 126 -15.98 -10.18 -1.44
N MET A 127 -16.09 -11.50 -1.63
CA MET A 127 -16.46 -12.10 -2.92
C MET A 127 -17.61 -13.11 -2.76
N PRO A 128 -18.42 -13.35 -3.80
CA PRO A 128 -19.42 -14.41 -3.82
C PRO A 128 -18.76 -15.80 -3.88
N VAL A 129 -19.54 -16.84 -3.57
CA VAL A 129 -19.15 -18.26 -3.59
C VAL A 129 -18.16 -18.64 -2.48
N MET A 130 -16.94 -18.12 -2.52
CA MET A 130 -15.91 -18.29 -1.51
C MET A 130 -15.23 -16.95 -1.29
N ASP A 131 -15.37 -16.41 -0.08
CA ASP A 131 -14.79 -15.13 0.29
C ASP A 131 -13.26 -15.20 0.47
N GLY A 132 -12.60 -14.05 0.51
CA GLY A 132 -11.15 -13.98 0.61
C GLY A 132 -10.60 -14.53 1.92
N TYR A 133 -11.38 -14.45 3.01
CA TYR A 133 -10.98 -14.98 4.32
C TYR A 133 -10.99 -16.51 4.33
N GLU A 134 -12.06 -17.13 3.82
CA GLU A 134 -12.18 -18.57 3.65
C GLU A 134 -11.11 -19.09 2.70
N ALA A 135 -10.94 -18.46 1.53
CA ALA A 135 -9.89 -18.80 0.57
C ALA A 135 -8.50 -18.78 1.22
N THR A 136 -8.19 -17.72 1.97
CA THR A 136 -6.91 -17.59 2.69
C THR A 136 -6.72 -18.73 3.70
N ARG A 137 -7.75 -19.08 4.48
CA ARG A 137 -7.67 -20.20 5.43
C ARG A 137 -7.39 -21.52 4.72
N GLU A 138 -8.01 -21.77 3.57
CA GLU A 138 -7.74 -22.98 2.77
C GLU A 138 -6.33 -22.98 2.15
N ILE A 139 -5.82 -21.82 1.72
CA ILE A 139 -4.44 -21.68 1.25
C ILE A 139 -3.47 -22.00 2.40
N ARG A 140 -3.68 -21.44 3.59
CA ARG A 140 -2.80 -21.64 4.76
C ARG A 140 -2.82 -23.06 5.32
N ARG A 141 -3.86 -23.85 5.05
CA ARG A 141 -3.88 -25.29 5.38
C ARG A 141 -2.91 -26.12 4.55
N GLN A 142 -2.43 -25.58 3.43
CA GLN A 142 -1.55 -26.29 2.52
C GLN A 142 -0.09 -25.92 2.84
N PRO A 143 0.76 -26.89 3.22
CA PRO A 143 2.13 -26.59 3.67
C PRO A 143 2.97 -25.83 2.65
N GLN A 144 2.75 -26.04 1.35
CA GLN A 144 3.48 -25.37 0.28
C GLN A 144 3.19 -23.87 0.15
N PHE A 145 2.10 -23.36 0.76
CA PHE A 145 1.69 -21.95 0.67
C PHE A 145 1.73 -21.22 2.03
N GLN A 146 2.37 -21.80 3.04
CA GLN A 146 2.51 -21.16 4.36
C GLN A 146 3.17 -19.79 4.27
N ASP A 147 4.25 -19.70 3.48
CA ASP A 147 5.04 -18.47 3.33
C ASP A 147 4.61 -17.60 2.16
N LEU A 148 3.58 -18.01 1.40
CA LEU A 148 3.08 -17.24 0.26
C LEU A 148 2.48 -15.92 0.75
N PRO A 149 2.98 -14.75 0.32
CA PRO A 149 2.41 -13.47 0.70
C PRO A 149 0.98 -13.33 0.18
N ILE A 150 0.03 -13.03 1.06
CA ILE A 150 -1.36 -12.73 0.72
C ILE A 150 -1.70 -11.37 1.31
N ILE A 151 -2.01 -10.40 0.45
CA ILE A 151 -2.36 -9.04 0.84
C ILE A 151 -3.86 -8.84 0.60
N ALA A 152 -4.57 -8.45 1.65
CA ALA A 152 -5.98 -8.16 1.60
C ALA A 152 -6.23 -6.89 0.77
N MET A 153 -7.18 -6.92 -0.16
CA MET A 153 -7.75 -5.72 -0.76
C MET A 153 -9.07 -5.46 -0.06
N THR A 154 -9.18 -4.32 0.61
CA THR A 154 -10.41 -3.92 1.31
C THR A 154 -10.82 -2.53 0.89
N ALA A 155 -12.11 -2.34 0.63
CA ALA A 155 -12.68 -1.02 0.36
C ALA A 155 -12.80 -0.16 1.64
N ASN A 156 -12.60 -0.74 2.83
CA ASN A 156 -12.82 -0.06 4.10
C ASN A 156 -11.73 -0.42 5.13
N VAL A 157 -11.11 0.59 5.74
CA VAL A 157 -10.08 0.41 6.79
C VAL A 157 -10.77 0.40 8.16
N LEU A 158 -11.80 -0.43 8.33
CA LEU A 158 -12.31 -0.69 9.66
C LEU A 158 -11.36 -1.66 10.36
N ASN A 159 -11.10 -1.40 11.64
CA ASN A 159 -10.22 -2.28 12.44
C ASN A 159 -10.71 -3.74 12.40
N ASP A 160 -12.01 -3.98 12.28
CA ASP A 160 -12.57 -5.33 12.26
C ASP A 160 -12.16 -6.11 11.01
N ASP A 161 -12.13 -5.48 9.82
CA ASP A 161 -11.71 -6.10 8.57
C ASP A 161 -10.21 -6.49 8.61
N ILE A 162 -9.38 -5.62 9.18
CA ILE A 162 -7.94 -5.89 9.36
C ILE A 162 -7.73 -7.05 10.35
N VAL A 163 -8.46 -7.04 11.46
CA VAL A 163 -8.37 -8.10 12.48
C VAL A 163 -8.79 -9.44 11.88
N GLU A 164 -9.85 -9.46 11.07
CA GLU A 164 -10.31 -10.67 10.41
C GLU A 164 -9.33 -11.17 9.34
N ALA A 165 -8.77 -10.27 8.52
CA ALA A 165 -7.73 -10.59 7.54
C ALA A 165 -6.50 -11.24 8.18
N LEU A 166 -5.98 -10.63 9.25
CA LEU A 166 -4.85 -11.18 10.00
C LEU A 166 -5.19 -12.52 10.65
N ALA A 167 -6.40 -12.67 11.21
CA ALA A 167 -6.86 -13.93 11.80
C ALA A 167 -7.07 -15.05 10.76
N ALA A 168 -7.38 -14.71 9.51
CA ALA A 168 -7.43 -15.65 8.40
C ALA A 168 -6.03 -16.10 7.94
N GLY A 169 -5.00 -15.29 8.23
CA GLY A 169 -3.60 -15.56 7.88
C GLY A 169 -3.07 -14.71 6.72
N MET A 170 -3.73 -13.59 6.41
CA MET A 170 -3.21 -12.60 5.46
C MET A 170 -2.04 -11.84 6.10
N ASN A 171 -1.12 -11.36 5.27
CA ASN A 171 0.11 -10.72 5.69
C ASN A 171 -0.05 -9.22 5.94
N ASP A 172 -0.88 -8.56 5.12
CA ASP A 172 -1.18 -7.14 5.23
C ASP A 172 -2.46 -6.80 4.46
N HIS A 173 -2.77 -5.50 4.31
CA HIS A 173 -3.93 -4.98 3.61
C HIS A 173 -3.61 -3.72 2.79
N ILE A 174 -4.42 -3.46 1.76
CA ILE A 174 -4.40 -2.26 0.92
C ILE A 174 -5.84 -1.71 0.84
N ALA A 175 -5.98 -0.38 0.89
CA ALA A 175 -7.24 0.36 0.77
C ALA A 175 -7.08 1.62 -0.08
#